data_AF-D0NEW4-F1
#
_entry.id   AF-D0NEW4-F1
#
_cell.length_a   1.000
_cell.length_b   1.000
_cell.length_c   1.000
_cell.angle_alpha   90.00
_cell.angle_beta   90.00
_cell.angle_gamma   90.00
#
_symmetry.space_group_name_H-M   'P 1'
#
loop_
_entity.id
_entity.type
_entity.pdbx_description
1 polymer ?
#
loop_
_entity_poly.entity_id
_entity_poly.type
_entity_poly.pdbx_seq_one_letter_code
_entity_poly.pdbx_strand_id
1 'polypeptide(L)'
;MGWYEYDSDNGYEYFEPSEYYAVAIGRNPGIYTTQDEAVEQISAFPGYRMRKFEDYEDARDYLIDFEVFCDSETEGSDQEDEDELESDEWFYAVAVGRSTGVFLNLDDAESQILGYPRARMNQFLDYEDAERFVENYHVFTIEEEEKTEKPENKRKSWFYAVAVGRSTGIFMSSLEALEHVHGFPGFKMKKFREYEEAEEYLAFNQVYSSDEEYETESEEETWYYAVAIGRYTGIYMDWEVAKLQVHGFSGSRMKKFLDHDEALKYLSENRQNFGEEEEEKSEEEEEETWYYAVAVGRRVGIYTDHQSAIDQVHGYSNFRMRKFLDYGNALEYLASFSEEEEDSEEESEPEPEEDEWYYAVAAGRSPGIYKNHEDAMEQVHCYSGFRMKKFQDYDQAQEYIDFNQVYSSSEDCVSDEETDGGEETWYYAVAVGRSTGVYTNWQTARNQVHGYSGNRMKKFLEYDQAVDYIDVYHRWGKKDRC
;
A
#
# COMPACT_ATOMS: atom_id res chain seq x y z
N MET A 1 38.91 52.16 -19.08
CA MET A 1 38.43 50.87 -19.63
C MET A 1 39.02 50.66 -21.01
N GLY A 2 40.06 49.85 -21.14
CA GLY A 2 40.58 49.39 -22.43
C GLY A 2 39.85 48.14 -22.89
N TRP A 3 39.67 47.97 -24.20
CA TRP A 3 39.12 46.74 -24.78
C TRP A 3 40.24 45.87 -25.33
N TYR A 4 40.10 44.56 -25.15
CA TYR A 4 41.01 43.57 -25.71
C TYR A 4 40.46 43.06 -27.05
N GLU A 5 41.07 43.48 -28.16
CA GLU A 5 40.86 42.82 -29.45
C GLU A 5 41.88 41.70 -29.65
N TYR A 6 41.38 40.52 -30.03
CA TYR A 6 42.19 39.33 -30.23
C TYR A 6 42.74 39.32 -31.66
N ASP A 7 44.01 39.67 -31.81
CA ASP A 7 44.76 39.43 -33.04
C ASP A 7 45.52 38.10 -32.95
N SER A 8 45.19 37.19 -33.87
CA SER A 8 45.59 35.77 -33.82
C SER A 8 47.11 35.53 -33.97
N ASP A 9 47.89 36.55 -34.31
CA ASP A 9 49.33 36.40 -34.59
C ASP A 9 50.25 36.98 -33.50
N ASN A 10 49.78 37.88 -32.62
CA ASN A 10 50.65 38.57 -31.64
C ASN A 10 50.15 38.60 -30.18
N GLY A 11 48.96 38.07 -29.88
CA GLY A 11 48.40 38.07 -28.52
C GLY A 11 47.82 39.42 -28.09
N TYR A 12 47.22 39.45 -26.89
CA TYR A 12 46.43 40.56 -26.36
C TYR A 12 47.27 41.84 -26.16
N GLU A 13 47.17 42.78 -27.09
CA GLU A 13 47.77 44.11 -26.96
C GLU A 13 46.73 45.07 -26.36
N TYR A 14 47.05 45.64 -25.20
CA TYR A 14 46.15 46.54 -24.47
C TYR A 14 46.10 47.89 -25.18
N PHE A 15 44.97 48.19 -25.81
CA PHE A 15 44.74 49.46 -26.48
C PHE A 15 43.97 50.37 -25.54
N GLU A 16 44.64 51.38 -24.97
CA GLU A 16 43.96 52.46 -24.25
C GLU A 16 43.30 53.37 -25.30
N PRO A 17 41.95 53.42 -25.38
CA PRO A 17 41.30 54.36 -26.27
C PRO A 17 41.66 55.77 -25.83
N SER A 18 42.22 56.55 -26.75
CA SER A 18 42.71 57.90 -26.49
C SER A 18 41.59 58.94 -26.38
N GLU A 19 40.36 58.56 -26.74
CA GLU A 19 39.24 59.49 -26.88
C GLU A 19 37.92 58.79 -26.54
N TYR A 20 37.10 59.45 -25.72
CA TYR A 20 35.77 59.00 -25.30
C TYR A 20 34.70 59.99 -25.77
N TYR A 21 33.56 59.48 -26.23
CA TYR A 21 32.45 60.26 -26.77
C TYR A 21 31.21 60.04 -25.91
N ALA A 22 30.85 61.02 -25.08
CA ALA A 22 29.66 60.96 -24.23
C ALA A 22 28.45 61.52 -24.97
N VAL A 23 27.44 60.69 -25.19
CA VAL A 23 26.15 61.05 -25.78
C VAL A 23 25.14 61.19 -24.65
N ALA A 24 24.83 62.44 -24.28
CA ALA A 24 23.85 62.74 -23.24
C ALA A 24 22.40 62.70 -23.76
N ILE A 25 22.19 63.10 -25.02
CA ILE A 25 20.88 63.07 -25.67
C ILE A 25 21.06 62.47 -27.07
N GLY A 26 20.55 61.27 -27.26
CA GLY A 26 20.62 60.49 -28.49
C GLY A 26 19.68 59.28 -28.42
N ARG A 27 19.76 58.38 -29.38
CA ARG A 27 18.98 57.12 -29.39
C ARG A 27 19.31 56.24 -28.20
N ASN A 28 20.60 56.07 -27.93
CA ASN A 28 21.12 55.41 -26.75
C ASN A 28 22.12 56.38 -26.09
N PRO A 29 21.76 56.97 -24.94
CA PRO A 29 22.68 57.82 -24.21
C PRO A 29 23.70 56.95 -23.46
N GLY A 30 24.97 57.36 -23.47
CA GLY A 30 26.10 56.57 -22.95
C GLY A 30 27.47 57.07 -23.41
N ILE A 31 28.54 56.38 -23.00
CA ILE A 31 29.92 56.69 -23.37
C ILE A 31 30.38 55.69 -24.43
N TYR A 32 30.92 56.20 -25.53
CA TYR A 32 31.40 55.41 -26.67
C TYR A 32 32.90 55.65 -26.88
N THR A 33 33.64 54.61 -27.25
CA THR A 33 35.08 54.70 -27.52
C THR A 33 35.40 55.03 -28.98
N THR A 34 34.40 55.00 -29.86
CA THR A 34 34.54 55.34 -31.28
C THR A 34 33.58 56.45 -31.71
N GLN A 35 34.06 57.37 -32.55
CA GLN A 35 33.26 58.50 -33.03
C GLN A 35 32.10 58.04 -33.91
N ASP A 36 32.32 57.05 -34.77
CA ASP A 36 31.31 56.58 -35.73
C ASP A 36 30.10 55.97 -34.99
N GLU A 37 30.35 55.18 -33.94
CA GLU A 37 29.29 54.60 -33.10
C GLU A 37 28.48 55.68 -32.36
N ALA A 38 29.15 56.69 -31.82
CA ALA A 38 28.49 57.81 -31.15
C ALA A 38 27.64 58.65 -32.13
N VAL A 39 28.14 58.86 -33.36
CA VAL A 39 27.44 59.60 -34.42
C VAL A 39 26.20 58.85 -34.90
N GLU A 40 26.23 57.52 -34.97
CA GLU A 40 25.04 56.72 -35.29
C GLU A 40 23.91 56.94 -34.28
N GLN A 41 24.22 57.11 -32.99
CA GLN A 41 23.22 57.35 -31.95
C GLN A 41 22.54 58.71 -32.07
N ILE A 42 23.20 59.71 -32.67
CA ILE A 42 22.69 61.09 -32.75
C ILE A 42 22.13 61.47 -34.12
N SER A 43 22.55 60.81 -35.21
CA SER A 43 22.31 61.23 -36.61
C SER A 43 20.84 61.35 -37.04
N ALA A 44 19.90 60.89 -36.22
CA ALA A 44 18.45 60.98 -36.48
C ALA A 44 17.64 61.54 -35.30
N PHE A 45 18.28 62.11 -34.28
CA PHE A 45 17.61 62.61 -33.07
C PHE A 45 17.66 64.15 -33.02
N PRO A 46 16.53 64.88 -33.16
CA PRO A 46 16.53 66.33 -33.08
C PRO A 46 16.81 66.81 -31.65
N GLY A 47 17.81 67.68 -31.47
CA GLY A 47 18.22 68.19 -30.16
C GLY A 47 19.29 67.34 -29.45
N TYR A 48 20.03 66.52 -30.20
CA TYR A 48 21.10 65.70 -29.65
C TYR A 48 22.18 66.53 -28.92
N ARG A 49 22.79 65.93 -27.89
CA ARG A 49 23.91 66.50 -27.14
C ARG A 49 24.99 65.43 -27.00
N MET A 50 26.12 65.67 -27.64
CA MET A 50 27.31 64.81 -27.58
C MET A 50 28.54 65.68 -27.34
N ARG A 51 29.49 65.17 -26.54
CA ARG A 51 30.78 65.82 -26.30
C ARG A 51 31.90 64.78 -26.25
N LYS A 52 33.08 65.17 -26.75
CA LYS A 52 34.30 64.36 -26.75
C LYS A 52 35.17 64.75 -25.57
N PHE A 53 35.75 63.74 -24.93
CA PHE A 53 36.64 63.82 -23.78
C PHE A 53 37.88 62.97 -24.02
N GLU A 54 38.99 63.38 -23.41
CA GLU A 54 40.25 62.61 -23.45
C GLU A 54 40.29 61.57 -22.31
N ASP A 55 39.53 61.80 -21.24
CA ASP A 55 39.43 60.93 -20.07
C ASP A 55 38.02 60.37 -19.86
N TYR A 56 37.93 59.17 -19.31
CA TYR A 56 36.66 58.47 -19.09
C TYR A 56 35.86 59.07 -17.93
N GLU A 57 36.52 59.51 -16.85
CA GLU A 57 35.84 60.08 -15.69
C GLU A 57 35.20 61.42 -16.06
N ASP A 58 35.92 62.25 -16.83
CA ASP A 58 35.39 63.49 -17.40
C ASP A 58 34.15 63.26 -18.29
N ALA A 59 34.14 62.17 -19.07
CA ALA A 59 33.01 61.78 -19.91
C ALA A 59 31.80 61.33 -19.08
N ARG A 60 32.04 60.66 -17.95
CA ARG A 60 31.00 60.22 -17.00
C ARG A 60 30.40 61.41 -16.26
N ASP A 61 31.21 62.33 -15.78
CA ASP A 61 30.75 63.54 -15.09
C ASP A 61 29.84 64.39 -15.98
N TYR A 62 30.17 64.48 -17.27
CA TYR A 62 29.31 65.12 -18.24
C TYR A 62 27.93 64.45 -18.34
N LEU A 63 27.83 63.11 -18.28
CA LEU A 63 26.55 62.40 -18.30
C LEU A 63 25.77 62.55 -16.99
N ILE A 64 26.45 62.67 -15.85
CA ILE A 64 25.84 62.91 -14.54
C ILE A 64 25.12 64.27 -14.52
N ASP A 65 25.72 65.31 -15.09
CA ASP A 65 25.09 66.64 -15.24
C ASP A 65 23.81 66.60 -16.11
N PHE A 66 23.64 65.54 -16.92
CA PHE A 66 22.45 65.28 -17.73
C PHE A 66 21.54 64.16 -17.16
N GLU A 67 21.78 63.70 -15.92
CA GLU A 67 21.04 62.60 -15.25
C GLU A 67 21.00 61.28 -16.06
N VAL A 68 22.02 61.02 -16.89
CA VAL A 68 22.16 59.76 -17.61
C VAL A 68 23.03 58.82 -16.77
N PHE A 69 22.39 57.93 -16.02
CA PHE A 69 23.07 56.88 -15.25
C PHE A 69 23.48 55.72 -16.17
N CYS A 70 24.79 55.60 -16.43
CA CYS A 70 25.38 54.39 -17.00
C CYS A 70 25.68 53.40 -15.86
N ASP A 71 24.85 52.38 -15.71
CA ASP A 71 25.13 51.23 -14.82
C ASP A 71 26.13 50.29 -15.50
N SER A 72 27.41 50.56 -15.30
CA SER A 72 28.52 49.63 -15.48
C SER A 72 29.65 50.17 -14.57
N GLU A 73 30.19 49.50 -13.58
CA GLU A 73 30.45 48.08 -13.38
C GLU A 73 30.95 47.86 -11.91
N THR A 74 31.16 46.59 -11.55
CA THR A 74 32.36 45.99 -10.91
C THR A 74 33.01 46.64 -9.68
N GLU A 75 33.27 45.74 -8.73
CA GLU A 75 34.11 45.81 -7.53
C GLU A 75 35.44 46.59 -7.70
N GLY A 76 35.86 47.33 -6.66
CA GLY A 76 37.21 47.88 -6.59
C GLY A 76 37.42 48.83 -5.41
N SER A 77 38.38 48.47 -4.56
CA SER A 77 38.88 49.18 -3.38
C SER A 77 39.52 50.53 -3.71
N ASP A 78 39.33 51.54 -2.85
CA ASP A 78 40.34 52.05 -1.90
C ASP A 78 40.04 53.48 -1.41
N GLN A 79 40.47 53.70 -0.17
CA GLN A 79 40.79 54.95 0.53
C GLN A 79 39.71 55.72 1.31
N GLU A 80 39.76 55.44 2.63
CA GLU A 80 40.05 56.40 3.70
C GLU A 80 39.33 57.76 3.62
N ASP A 81 38.29 57.90 4.43
CA ASP A 81 38.18 59.07 5.31
C ASP A 81 37.58 58.65 6.65
N GLU A 82 38.30 59.03 7.71
CA GLU A 82 37.87 58.97 9.10
C GLU A 82 36.59 59.78 9.28
N ASP A 83 35.47 59.11 9.52
CA ASP A 83 34.43 59.65 10.39
C ASP A 83 33.87 58.51 11.23
N GLU A 84 34.27 58.51 12.49
CA GLU A 84 33.63 57.81 13.61
C GLU A 84 32.12 58.09 13.61
N LEU A 85 31.37 57.22 12.95
CA LEU A 85 29.99 56.93 13.29
C LEU A 85 29.90 55.41 13.41
N GLU A 86 30.01 54.92 14.64
CA GLU A 86 29.39 53.64 15.04
C GLU A 86 27.88 53.79 14.77
N SER A 87 27.47 53.65 13.50
CA SER A 87 26.13 53.15 13.24
C SER A 87 26.15 51.72 13.72
N ASP A 88 25.46 51.46 14.82
CA ASP A 88 25.10 50.12 15.28
C ASP A 88 24.34 49.42 14.13
N GLU A 89 25.06 48.92 13.15
CA GLU A 89 24.54 48.21 12.00
C GLU A 89 24.30 46.78 12.45
N TRP A 90 23.03 46.44 12.63
CA TRP A 90 22.63 45.13 13.12
C TRP A 90 22.70 44.12 11.97
N PHE A 91 23.36 43.00 12.22
CA PHE A 91 23.36 41.83 11.34
C PHE A 91 22.14 40.95 11.65
N TYR A 92 21.35 40.62 10.63
CA TYR A 92 20.13 39.82 10.77
C TYR A 92 20.40 38.38 10.31
N ALA A 93 20.51 37.45 11.25
CA ALA A 93 20.74 36.04 10.96
C ALA A 93 19.41 35.29 10.82
N VAL A 94 19.11 34.82 9.61
CA VAL A 94 17.93 33.97 9.31
C VAL A 94 18.37 32.51 9.37
N ALA A 95 18.00 31.83 10.45
CA ALA A 95 18.29 30.41 10.66
C ALA A 95 17.29 29.50 9.95
N VAL A 96 16.03 29.93 9.83
CA VAL A 96 14.98 29.18 9.13
C VAL A 96 14.14 30.17 8.31
N GLY A 97 14.17 30.01 6.99
CA GLY A 97 13.48 30.88 6.04
C GLY A 97 13.62 30.37 4.62
N ARG A 98 13.20 31.16 3.62
CA ARG A 98 13.36 30.86 2.19
C ARG A 98 14.82 30.78 1.77
N SER A 99 15.66 31.62 2.36
CA SER A 99 17.12 31.53 2.31
C SER A 99 17.67 31.72 3.72
N THR A 100 18.63 30.87 4.09
CA THR A 100 19.32 30.90 5.39
C THR A 100 20.66 31.61 5.24
N GLY A 101 21.01 32.46 6.20
CA GLY A 101 22.25 33.24 6.15
C GLY A 101 22.16 34.53 6.97
N VAL A 102 23.23 35.32 6.92
CA VAL A 102 23.31 36.64 7.55
C VAL A 102 22.98 37.71 6.53
N PHE A 103 22.08 38.62 6.88
CA PHE A 103 21.60 39.72 6.05
C PHE A 103 21.95 41.05 6.71
N LEU A 104 22.34 42.04 5.90
CA LEU A 104 22.66 43.39 6.37
C LEU A 104 21.39 44.24 6.55
N ASN A 105 20.34 43.96 5.76
CA ASN A 105 19.09 44.70 5.78
C ASN A 105 17.97 43.91 6.46
N LEU A 106 17.19 44.58 7.33
CA LEU A 106 16.03 43.99 7.98
C LEU A 106 14.94 43.60 6.96
N ASP A 107 14.67 44.47 5.98
CA ASP A 107 13.61 44.23 4.98
C ASP A 107 13.91 42.98 4.11
N ASP A 108 15.19 42.76 3.78
CA ASP A 108 15.64 41.58 3.04
C ASP A 108 15.49 40.33 3.90
N ALA A 109 15.85 40.39 5.18
CA ALA A 109 15.75 39.29 6.13
C ALA A 109 14.28 38.93 6.45
N GLU A 110 13.41 39.93 6.63
CA GLU A 110 11.97 39.76 6.84
C GLU A 110 11.29 39.09 5.64
N SER A 111 11.70 39.47 4.42
CA SER A 111 11.22 38.86 3.18
C SER A 111 11.52 37.36 3.08
N GLN A 112 12.58 36.88 3.75
CA GLN A 112 12.92 35.45 3.79
C GLN A 112 12.06 34.65 4.76
N ILE A 113 11.61 35.26 5.85
CA ILE A 113 10.80 34.59 6.88
C ILE A 113 9.30 34.68 6.63
N LEU A 114 8.85 35.71 5.89
CA LEU A 114 7.43 35.97 5.68
C LEU A 114 6.72 34.81 4.95
N GLY A 115 5.81 34.15 5.66
CA GLY A 115 5.03 33.03 5.14
C GLY A 115 5.76 31.68 5.14
N TYR A 116 6.94 31.57 5.74
CA TYR A 116 7.66 30.31 5.90
C TYR A 116 7.33 29.66 7.27
N PRO A 117 6.88 28.39 7.31
CA PRO A 117 6.51 27.74 8.57
C PRO A 117 7.74 27.53 9.46
N ARG A 118 7.61 27.89 10.74
CA ARG A 118 8.69 27.85 11.76
C ARG A 118 9.89 28.76 11.47
N ALA A 119 9.69 29.83 10.71
CA ALA A 119 10.76 30.79 10.45
C ALA A 119 11.35 31.36 11.75
N ARG A 120 12.68 31.50 11.79
CA ARG A 120 13.43 32.03 12.94
C ARG A 120 14.55 32.94 12.45
N MET A 121 14.57 34.14 13.00
CA MET A 121 15.57 35.17 12.75
C MET A 121 15.97 35.82 14.08
N ASN A 122 17.24 36.18 14.22
CA ASN A 122 17.77 36.98 15.31
C ASN A 122 18.68 38.08 14.76
N GLN A 123 18.83 39.17 15.51
CA GLN A 123 19.72 40.28 15.19
C GLN A 123 20.96 40.28 16.10
N PHE A 124 22.12 40.59 15.54
CA PHE A 124 23.43 40.55 16.18
C PHE A 124 24.20 41.83 15.87
N LEU A 125 25.10 42.23 16.75
CA LEU A 125 26.01 43.37 16.51
C LEU A 125 27.30 42.94 15.82
N ASP A 126 27.60 41.64 15.81
CA ASP A 126 28.80 41.07 15.22
C ASP A 126 28.42 40.01 14.18
N TYR A 127 29.07 40.07 13.02
CA TYR A 127 28.87 39.16 11.90
C TYR A 127 29.26 37.72 12.27
N GLU A 128 30.36 37.54 13.01
CA GLU A 128 30.85 36.21 13.40
C GLU A 128 29.86 35.51 14.36
N ASP A 129 29.21 36.27 15.23
CA ASP A 129 28.16 35.75 16.13
C ASP A 129 26.88 35.43 15.34
N ALA A 130 26.56 36.23 14.31
CA ALA A 130 25.43 35.98 13.41
C ALA A 130 25.60 34.71 12.58
N GLU A 131 26.79 34.47 11.99
CA GLU A 131 27.09 33.23 11.26
C GLU A 131 27.00 32.00 12.16
N ARG A 132 27.61 32.08 13.35
CA ARG A 132 27.59 30.98 14.31
C ARG A 132 26.18 30.62 14.75
N PHE A 133 25.27 31.59 14.82
CA PHE A 133 23.86 31.34 15.09
C PHE A 133 23.19 30.53 13.97
N VAL A 134 23.46 30.84 12.70
CA VAL A 134 22.94 30.10 11.54
C VAL A 134 23.52 28.68 11.48
N GLU A 135 24.84 28.54 11.65
CA GLU A 135 25.52 27.23 11.64
C GLU A 135 25.07 26.33 12.80
N ASN A 136 24.99 26.87 14.01
CA ASN A 136 24.54 26.11 15.17
C ASN A 136 23.09 25.66 15.03
N TYR A 137 22.24 26.47 14.38
CA TYR A 137 20.90 26.04 14.00
C TYR A 137 20.92 24.94 12.94
N HIS A 138 21.79 25.05 11.93
CA HIS A 138 21.91 24.04 10.88
C HIS A 138 22.31 22.67 11.45
N VAL A 139 23.26 22.64 12.39
CA VAL A 139 23.67 21.42 13.11
C VAL A 139 22.54 20.90 13.99
N PHE A 140 21.83 21.76 14.72
CA PHE A 140 20.70 21.36 15.56
C PHE A 140 19.53 20.81 14.73
N THR A 141 19.25 21.36 13.53
CA THR A 141 18.25 20.82 12.62
C THR A 141 18.64 19.46 12.05
N ILE A 142 19.91 19.21 11.74
CA ILE A 142 20.36 17.88 11.29
C ILE A 142 20.21 16.86 12.43
N GLU A 143 20.61 17.20 13.66
CA GLU A 143 20.46 16.31 14.82
C GLU A 143 18.99 16.11 15.25
N GLU A 144 18.12 17.11 15.08
CA GLU A 144 16.67 16.97 15.29
C GLU A 144 15.99 16.23 14.13
N GLU A 145 16.41 16.37 12.89
CA GLU A 145 15.92 15.56 11.76
C GLU A 145 16.31 14.09 11.93
N GLU A 146 17.54 13.79 12.36
CA GLU A 146 17.98 12.42 12.72
C GLU A 146 17.18 11.83 13.91
N LYS A 147 16.68 12.67 14.83
CA LYS A 147 15.85 12.23 15.99
C LYS A 147 14.35 12.25 15.72
N THR A 148 13.88 13.02 14.74
CA THR A 148 12.45 13.18 14.39
C THR A 148 12.03 12.46 13.11
N GLU A 149 12.92 11.67 12.51
CA GLU A 149 12.56 10.42 11.84
C GLU A 149 11.89 9.47 12.86
N LYS A 150 10.65 9.81 13.28
CA LYS A 150 9.63 8.80 13.53
C LYS A 150 9.72 7.85 12.36
N PRO A 151 9.83 6.52 12.58
CA PRO A 151 10.16 5.59 11.53
C PRO A 151 9.15 5.79 10.42
N GLU A 152 9.56 6.48 9.36
CA GLU A 152 8.85 6.38 8.11
C GLU A 152 8.77 4.89 7.89
N ASN A 153 7.55 4.45 7.60
CA ASN A 153 7.24 3.07 7.35
C ASN A 153 7.99 2.71 6.06
N LYS A 154 9.32 2.51 6.14
CA LYS A 154 10.18 1.83 5.19
C LYS A 154 9.56 0.45 5.16
N ARG A 155 8.54 0.33 4.32
CA ARG A 155 8.01 -0.94 3.86
C ARG A 155 9.27 -1.70 3.49
N LYS A 156 9.65 -2.66 4.33
CA LYS A 156 10.91 -3.39 4.19
C LYS A 156 10.86 -4.00 2.80
N SER A 157 11.53 -3.35 1.85
CA SER A 157 11.56 -3.77 0.46
C SER A 157 12.33 -5.09 0.46
N TRP A 158 11.65 -6.15 0.04
CA TRP A 158 12.27 -7.45 -0.09
C TRP A 158 12.92 -7.53 -1.47
N PHE A 159 14.15 -7.99 -1.52
CA PHE A 159 14.84 -8.33 -2.76
C PHE A 159 14.64 -9.82 -3.03
N TYR A 160 14.26 -10.20 -4.24
CA TYR A 160 13.96 -11.57 -4.63
C TYR A 160 15.02 -12.03 -5.63
N ALA A 161 15.96 -12.85 -5.20
CA ALA A 161 17.00 -13.41 -6.06
C ALA A 161 16.51 -14.70 -6.70
N VAL A 162 16.47 -14.73 -8.04
CA VAL A 162 16.17 -15.91 -8.85
C VAL A 162 17.49 -16.45 -9.39
N ALA A 163 17.98 -17.53 -8.79
CA ALA A 163 19.21 -18.20 -9.20
C ALA A 163 19.00 -19.16 -10.38
N VAL A 164 17.83 -19.81 -10.43
CA VAL A 164 17.45 -20.71 -11.52
C VAL A 164 16.01 -20.41 -11.90
N GLY A 165 15.78 -20.06 -13.16
CA GLY A 165 14.48 -19.70 -13.73
C GLY A 165 14.61 -19.33 -15.20
N ARG A 166 13.53 -18.83 -15.81
CA ARG A 166 13.52 -18.28 -17.18
C ARG A 166 14.43 -17.06 -17.31
N SER A 167 14.62 -16.31 -16.22
CA SER A 167 15.54 -15.19 -16.14
C SER A 167 16.16 -15.18 -14.74
N THR A 168 17.47 -15.03 -14.68
CA THR A 168 18.23 -14.98 -13.43
C THR A 168 18.54 -13.53 -13.06
N GLY A 169 18.47 -13.20 -11.78
CA GLY A 169 18.66 -11.82 -11.32
C GLY A 169 17.99 -11.52 -9.98
N ILE A 170 18.17 -10.28 -9.51
CA ILE A 170 17.58 -9.74 -8.29
C ILE A 170 16.40 -8.85 -8.68
N PHE A 171 15.21 -9.17 -8.17
CA PHE A 171 13.99 -8.43 -8.44
C PHE A 171 13.51 -7.72 -7.19
N MET A 172 12.97 -6.51 -7.34
CA MET A 172 12.43 -5.73 -6.21
C MET A 172 10.95 -6.03 -5.94
N SER A 173 10.31 -6.83 -6.80
CA SER A 173 8.90 -7.21 -6.72
C SER A 173 8.74 -8.73 -6.72
N SER A 174 7.90 -9.26 -5.82
CA SER A 174 7.59 -10.69 -5.78
C SER A 174 6.86 -11.18 -7.03
N LEU A 175 6.07 -10.31 -7.65
CA LEU A 175 5.26 -10.66 -8.83
C LEU A 175 6.17 -10.86 -10.05
N GLU A 176 7.13 -9.95 -10.22
CA GLU A 176 8.13 -10.00 -11.28
C GLU A 176 9.00 -11.25 -11.14
N ALA A 177 9.53 -11.51 -9.94
CA ALA A 177 10.32 -12.72 -9.67
C ALA A 177 9.54 -14.02 -9.95
N LEU A 178 8.24 -14.05 -9.63
CA LEU A 178 7.38 -15.20 -9.90
C LEU A 178 7.15 -15.43 -11.39
N GLU A 179 7.03 -14.39 -12.21
CA GLU A 179 6.87 -14.53 -13.67
C GLU A 179 8.07 -15.25 -14.31
N HIS A 180 9.27 -14.95 -13.81
CA HIS A 180 10.51 -15.59 -14.27
C HIS A 180 10.68 -17.03 -13.77
N VAL A 181 9.94 -17.42 -12.75
CA VAL A 181 10.03 -18.74 -12.12
C VAL A 181 8.89 -19.66 -12.55
N HIS A 182 7.71 -19.09 -12.81
CA HIS A 182 6.48 -19.84 -13.01
C HIS A 182 6.56 -20.77 -14.23
N GLY A 183 6.36 -22.06 -13.97
CA GLY A 183 6.42 -23.11 -15.00
C GLY A 183 7.84 -23.54 -15.40
N PHE A 184 8.89 -23.14 -14.67
CA PHE A 184 10.24 -23.68 -14.85
C PHE A 184 10.52 -24.79 -13.80
N PRO A 185 10.72 -26.06 -14.18
CA PRO A 185 11.01 -27.13 -13.23
C PRO A 185 12.39 -26.93 -12.60
N GLY A 186 12.50 -27.12 -11.28
CA GLY A 186 13.78 -26.98 -10.56
C GLY A 186 14.24 -25.55 -10.31
N PHE A 187 13.32 -24.57 -10.36
CA PHE A 187 13.65 -23.18 -10.05
C PHE A 187 14.20 -23.01 -8.63
N LYS A 188 15.12 -22.05 -8.46
CA LYS A 188 15.71 -21.69 -7.16
C LYS A 188 15.54 -20.19 -6.97
N MET A 189 14.68 -19.79 -6.03
CA MET A 189 14.42 -18.40 -5.69
C MET A 189 14.42 -18.21 -4.17
N LYS A 190 15.07 -17.13 -3.70
CA LYS A 190 15.10 -16.75 -2.28
C LYS A 190 14.91 -15.24 -2.14
N LYS A 191 14.25 -14.83 -1.05
CA LYS A 191 14.03 -13.40 -0.73
C LYS A 191 14.93 -12.95 0.41
N PHE A 192 15.45 -11.74 0.29
CA PHE A 192 16.45 -11.12 1.16
C PHE A 192 16.00 -9.74 1.59
N ARG A 193 16.57 -9.26 2.69
CA ARG A 193 16.32 -7.90 3.19
C ARG A 193 17.31 -6.89 2.65
N GLU A 194 18.50 -7.35 2.29
CA GLU A 194 19.59 -6.54 1.77
C GLU A 194 19.92 -7.00 0.35
N TYR A 195 20.34 -6.04 -0.49
CA TYR A 195 20.70 -6.31 -1.88
C TYR A 195 21.98 -7.14 -1.99
N GLU A 196 22.97 -6.86 -1.13
CA GLU A 196 24.24 -7.56 -1.09
C GLU A 196 24.07 -9.05 -0.75
N GLU A 197 23.23 -9.38 0.25
CA GLU A 197 22.88 -10.77 0.58
C GLU A 197 22.21 -11.51 -0.58
N ALA A 198 21.43 -10.80 -1.41
CA ALA A 198 20.79 -11.34 -2.60
C ALA A 198 21.78 -11.61 -3.74
N GLU A 199 22.80 -10.76 -3.88
CA GLU A 199 23.87 -10.89 -4.86
C GLU A 199 24.79 -12.07 -4.54
N GLU A 200 25.20 -12.22 -3.28
CA GLU A 200 25.98 -13.37 -2.82
C GLU A 200 25.28 -14.70 -3.11
N TYR A 201 23.96 -14.75 -2.94
CA TYR A 201 23.16 -15.92 -3.26
C TYR A 201 23.15 -16.25 -4.76
N LEU A 202 23.15 -15.24 -5.64
CA LEU A 202 23.28 -15.47 -7.08
C LEU A 202 24.69 -15.93 -7.44
N ALA A 203 25.72 -15.30 -6.88
CA ALA A 203 27.11 -15.67 -7.13
C ALA A 203 27.39 -17.12 -6.69
N PHE A 204 26.94 -17.51 -5.50
CA PHE A 204 27.09 -18.87 -5.00
C PHE A 204 26.43 -19.92 -5.90
N ASN A 205 25.25 -19.62 -6.45
CA ASN A 205 24.53 -20.55 -7.32
C ASN A 205 24.99 -20.51 -8.78
N GLN A 206 25.59 -19.40 -9.26
CA GLN A 206 26.18 -19.31 -10.61
C GLN A 206 27.45 -20.14 -10.74
N VAL A 207 28.29 -20.19 -9.70
CA VAL A 207 29.54 -20.97 -9.67
C VAL A 207 29.28 -22.48 -9.85
N TYR A 208 28.08 -22.96 -9.50
CA TYR A 208 27.68 -24.36 -9.69
C TYR A 208 27.15 -24.68 -11.09
N SER A 209 27.03 -23.70 -11.99
CA SER A 209 26.30 -23.84 -13.25
C SER A 209 27.10 -23.52 -14.52
N SER A 210 28.39 -23.23 -14.42
CA SER A 210 29.27 -23.03 -15.57
C SER A 210 30.55 -23.87 -15.46
N ASP A 211 30.51 -25.06 -16.03
CA ASP A 211 31.60 -25.79 -16.69
C ASP A 211 32.99 -25.82 -16.01
N GLU A 212 33.20 -26.83 -15.17
CA GLU A 212 34.40 -27.66 -15.29
C GLU A 212 33.95 -29.13 -15.30
N GLU A 213 34.07 -29.76 -16.48
CA GLU A 213 33.98 -31.20 -16.66
C GLU A 213 34.98 -31.90 -15.74
N TYR A 214 34.48 -32.47 -14.66
CA TYR A 214 35.11 -33.63 -14.05
C TYR A 214 34.13 -34.78 -14.20
N GLU A 215 34.52 -35.80 -14.98
CA GLU A 215 34.01 -37.16 -14.85
C GLU A 215 34.22 -37.59 -13.40
N THR A 216 33.27 -37.24 -12.55
CA THR A 216 33.10 -37.88 -11.26
C THR A 216 31.87 -38.71 -11.44
N GLU A 217 32.04 -40.03 -11.52
CA GLU A 217 30.98 -40.99 -11.26
C GLU A 217 30.44 -40.68 -9.85
N SER A 218 29.53 -39.70 -9.74
CA SER A 218 28.72 -39.54 -8.56
C SER A 218 27.72 -40.67 -8.63
N GLU A 219 28.06 -41.78 -7.97
CA GLU A 219 27.12 -42.79 -7.58
C GLU A 219 25.92 -42.06 -6.97
N GLU A 220 24.83 -41.96 -7.73
CA GLU A 220 23.62 -41.33 -7.22
C GLU A 220 23.19 -42.17 -6.04
N GLU A 221 23.42 -41.56 -4.90
CA GLU A 221 23.16 -42.02 -3.56
C GLU A 221 21.63 -42.27 -3.47
N THR A 222 21.22 -43.46 -3.94
CA THR A 222 19.83 -43.88 -4.10
C THR A 222 19.38 -44.60 -2.84
N TRP A 223 18.45 -44.01 -2.10
CA TRP A 223 18.02 -44.58 -0.83
C TRP A 223 16.99 -45.68 -1.08
N TYR A 224 17.22 -46.85 -0.47
CA TYR A 224 16.28 -47.96 -0.45
C TYR A 224 15.49 -47.96 0.85
N TYR A 225 14.17 -47.82 0.74
CA TYR A 225 13.23 -47.83 1.86
C TYR A 225 12.62 -49.22 2.01
N ALA A 226 13.07 -49.97 3.01
CA ALA A 226 12.54 -51.30 3.31
C ALA A 226 11.36 -51.21 4.28
N VAL A 227 10.17 -51.61 3.83
CA VAL A 227 8.95 -51.70 4.63
C VAL A 227 8.76 -53.16 5.05
N ALA A 228 9.10 -53.46 6.29
CA ALA A 228 8.97 -54.80 6.86
C ALA A 228 7.55 -55.10 7.36
N ILE A 229 6.83 -54.08 7.86
CA ILE A 229 5.44 -54.19 8.29
C ILE A 229 4.69 -52.96 7.78
N GLY A 230 3.69 -53.18 6.95
CA GLY A 230 2.86 -52.16 6.30
C GLY A 230 1.78 -52.80 5.44
N ARG A 231 1.02 -52.01 4.69
CA ARG A 231 -0.02 -52.50 3.76
C ARG A 231 0.56 -53.44 2.68
N TYR A 232 1.67 -53.01 2.06
CA TYR A 232 2.48 -53.84 1.18
C TYR A 232 3.92 -53.86 1.69
N THR A 233 4.50 -55.06 1.81
CA THR A 233 5.88 -55.26 2.28
C THR A 233 6.84 -55.34 1.09
N GLY A 234 8.00 -54.72 1.20
CA GLY A 234 8.95 -54.65 0.10
C GLY A 234 9.99 -53.54 0.24
N ILE A 235 10.83 -53.41 -0.79
CA ILE A 235 11.84 -52.37 -0.91
C ILE A 235 11.36 -51.36 -1.94
N TYR A 236 11.36 -50.09 -1.56
CA TYR A 236 10.92 -48.99 -2.39
C TYR A 236 12.10 -48.04 -2.63
N MET A 237 12.20 -47.48 -3.84
CA MET A 237 13.19 -46.44 -4.16
C MET A 237 12.65 -45.04 -3.84
N ASP A 238 11.33 -44.88 -3.85
CA ASP A 238 10.65 -43.61 -3.54
C ASP A 238 10.12 -43.57 -2.10
N TRP A 239 10.47 -42.50 -1.39
CA TRP A 239 9.99 -42.24 -0.03
C TRP A 239 8.45 -42.13 0.04
N GLU A 240 7.83 -41.46 -0.92
CA GLU A 240 6.38 -41.20 -0.90
C GLU A 240 5.59 -42.51 -1.03
N VAL A 241 6.04 -43.41 -1.92
CA VAL A 241 5.45 -44.73 -2.11
C VAL A 241 5.61 -45.57 -0.84
N ALA A 242 6.80 -45.58 -0.23
CA ALA A 242 7.05 -46.31 1.02
C ALA A 242 6.20 -45.77 2.19
N LYS A 243 6.07 -44.44 2.29
CA LYS A 243 5.29 -43.77 3.33
C LYS A 243 3.81 -44.12 3.25
N LEU A 244 3.24 -44.22 2.06
CA LEU A 244 1.83 -44.63 1.87
C LEU A 244 1.55 -46.03 2.42
N GLN A 245 2.54 -46.93 2.42
CA GLN A 245 2.39 -48.29 2.93
C GLN A 245 2.30 -48.37 4.45
N VAL A 246 3.01 -47.47 5.14
CA VAL A 246 3.06 -47.45 6.61
C VAL A 246 2.05 -46.49 7.23
N HIS A 247 1.64 -45.44 6.50
CA HIS A 247 0.79 -44.38 7.04
C HIS A 247 -0.61 -44.90 7.42
N GLY A 248 -0.92 -44.89 8.72
CA GLY A 248 -2.19 -45.36 9.28
C GLY A 248 -2.25 -46.86 9.55
N PHE A 249 -1.15 -47.61 9.41
CA PHE A 249 -1.07 -49.02 9.77
C PHE A 249 -0.46 -49.19 11.17
N SER A 250 -1.23 -49.76 12.11
CA SER A 250 -0.76 -49.96 13.49
C SER A 250 0.33 -51.02 13.54
N GLY A 251 1.52 -50.66 14.07
CA GLY A 251 2.66 -51.57 14.16
C GLY A 251 3.60 -51.55 12.94
N SER A 252 3.45 -50.57 12.05
CA SER A 252 4.30 -50.44 10.87
C SER A 252 5.80 -50.33 11.22
N ARG A 253 6.65 -51.04 10.49
CA ARG A 253 8.11 -51.02 10.62
C ARG A 253 8.74 -50.75 9.27
N MET A 254 9.45 -49.63 9.15
CA MET A 254 10.17 -49.22 7.95
C MET A 254 11.52 -48.63 8.31
N LYS A 255 12.53 -48.90 7.48
CA LYS A 255 13.88 -48.36 7.62
C LYS A 255 14.49 -48.06 6.24
N LYS A 256 15.30 -47.00 6.16
CA LYS A 256 16.03 -46.62 4.94
C LYS A 256 17.48 -47.10 4.98
N PHE A 257 18.00 -47.50 3.82
CA PHE A 257 19.33 -48.03 3.61
C PHE A 257 19.96 -47.37 2.38
N LEU A 258 21.29 -47.31 2.35
CA LEU A 258 22.02 -46.90 1.14
C LEU A 258 22.17 -48.07 0.16
N ASP A 259 22.24 -49.29 0.67
CA ASP A 259 22.50 -50.50 -0.10
C ASP A 259 21.26 -51.39 -0.21
N HIS A 260 21.02 -51.95 -1.39
CA HIS A 260 19.87 -52.80 -1.66
C HIS A 260 19.94 -54.13 -0.88
N ASP A 261 21.14 -54.69 -0.73
CA ASP A 261 21.33 -55.96 -0.03
C ASP A 261 21.15 -55.79 1.49
N GLU A 262 21.55 -54.63 2.05
CA GLU A 262 21.22 -54.28 3.43
C GLU A 262 19.70 -54.15 3.67
N ALA A 263 18.97 -53.54 2.73
CA ALA A 263 17.52 -53.44 2.77
C ALA A 263 16.84 -54.83 2.73
N LEU A 264 17.35 -55.75 1.91
CA LEU A 264 16.87 -57.14 1.83
C LEU A 264 17.07 -57.90 3.15
N LYS A 265 18.24 -57.75 3.79
CA LYS A 265 18.51 -58.37 5.10
C LYS A 265 17.55 -57.87 6.18
N TYR A 266 17.25 -56.57 6.17
CA TYR A 266 16.28 -56.00 7.11
C TYR A 266 14.88 -56.60 6.94
N LEU A 267 14.44 -56.83 5.70
CA LEU A 267 13.16 -57.48 5.43
C LEU A 267 13.14 -58.94 5.90
N SER A 268 14.21 -59.71 5.66
CA SER A 268 14.25 -61.12 6.05
C SER A 268 14.28 -61.29 7.59
N GLU A 269 14.99 -60.43 8.30
CA GLU A 269 15.03 -60.43 9.77
C GLU A 269 13.70 -60.02 10.41
N ASN A 270 12.96 -59.11 9.77
CA ASN A 270 11.72 -58.56 10.33
C ASN A 270 10.44 -59.23 9.78
N ARG A 271 10.51 -60.02 8.70
CA ARG A 271 9.39 -60.82 8.16
C ARG A 271 8.94 -61.93 9.11
N GLN A 272 9.89 -62.56 9.82
CA GLN A 272 9.62 -63.78 10.61
C GLN A 272 8.80 -63.54 11.89
N ASN A 273 8.41 -62.31 12.20
CA ASN A 273 7.67 -61.97 13.43
C ASN A 273 6.20 -61.59 13.21
N PHE A 274 5.64 -61.80 12.01
CA PHE A 274 4.21 -61.61 11.78
C PHE A 274 3.67 -62.66 10.80
N GLY A 275 3.17 -63.77 11.37
CA GLY A 275 2.21 -64.68 10.73
C GLY A 275 2.74 -65.49 9.54
N GLU A 276 3.37 -66.63 9.84
CA GLU A 276 3.15 -67.81 8.99
C GLU A 276 1.66 -68.13 9.03
N GLU A 277 0.91 -67.76 7.99
CA GLU A 277 -0.25 -68.49 7.47
C GLU A 277 -0.74 -67.80 6.18
N GLU A 278 -0.92 -68.63 5.15
CA GLU A 278 -1.52 -68.37 3.82
C GLU A 278 -0.56 -68.03 2.66
N GLU A 279 0.06 -69.13 2.21
CA GLU A 279 0.41 -69.37 0.81
C GLU A 279 -0.81 -69.36 -0.11
N GLU A 280 -0.58 -68.85 -1.33
CA GLU A 280 -1.17 -69.25 -2.61
C GLU A 280 -2.70 -69.41 -2.72
N LYS A 281 -3.33 -68.40 -3.35
CA LYS A 281 -4.50 -68.65 -4.20
C LYS A 281 -4.45 -67.79 -5.46
N SER A 282 -4.63 -68.50 -6.56
CA SER A 282 -4.52 -68.13 -7.97
C SER A 282 -5.42 -66.98 -8.42
N GLU A 283 -4.90 -66.27 -9.42
CA GLU A 283 -5.54 -65.30 -10.32
C GLU A 283 -6.93 -65.75 -10.81
N GLU A 284 -7.98 -65.10 -10.31
CA GLU A 284 -9.19 -64.81 -11.08
C GLU A 284 -9.56 -63.36 -10.78
N GLU A 285 -9.36 -62.47 -11.75
CA GLU A 285 -9.76 -61.06 -11.69
C GLU A 285 -11.30 -60.99 -11.75
N GLU A 286 -11.96 -61.13 -10.59
CA GLU A 286 -13.33 -60.66 -10.45
C GLU A 286 -13.28 -59.13 -10.33
N GLU A 287 -13.68 -58.43 -11.40
CA GLU A 287 -13.82 -56.97 -11.37
C GLU A 287 -14.68 -56.57 -10.15
N GLU A 288 -14.09 -55.79 -9.24
CA GLU A 288 -14.74 -55.26 -8.03
C GLU A 288 -15.91 -54.34 -8.42
N THR A 289 -17.04 -54.96 -8.75
CA THR A 289 -18.28 -54.29 -9.12
C THR A 289 -19.03 -53.91 -7.85
N TRP A 290 -19.24 -52.61 -7.65
CA TRP A 290 -19.99 -52.10 -6.51
C TRP A 290 -21.49 -52.19 -6.77
N TYR A 291 -22.24 -52.74 -5.81
CA TYR A 291 -23.70 -52.84 -5.83
C TYR A 291 -24.32 -51.79 -4.90
N TYR A 292 -25.21 -50.95 -5.40
CA TYR A 292 -25.90 -49.90 -4.66
C TYR A 292 -27.33 -50.34 -4.38
N ALA A 293 -27.65 -50.69 -3.13
CA ALA A 293 -29.01 -51.03 -2.72
C ALA A 293 -29.76 -49.78 -2.27
N VAL A 294 -30.86 -49.47 -2.95
CA VAL A 294 -31.79 -48.38 -2.61
C VAL A 294 -33.01 -49.00 -1.94
N ALA A 295 -33.14 -48.83 -0.62
CA ALA A 295 -34.26 -49.30 0.18
C ALA A 295 -35.44 -48.31 0.17
N VAL A 296 -35.16 -47.00 0.12
CA VAL A 296 -36.19 -45.95 0.06
C VAL A 296 -35.81 -44.94 -1.02
N GLY A 297 -36.65 -44.82 -2.05
CA GLY A 297 -36.48 -43.93 -3.21
C GLY A 297 -37.56 -44.13 -4.27
N ARG A 298 -37.40 -43.55 -5.47
CA ARG A 298 -38.34 -43.70 -6.61
C ARG A 298 -38.56 -45.15 -7.01
N ARG A 299 -37.49 -45.93 -7.03
CA ARG A 299 -37.50 -47.36 -7.36
C ARG A 299 -36.55 -48.09 -6.43
N VAL A 300 -37.13 -48.91 -5.55
CA VAL A 300 -36.41 -49.80 -4.63
C VAL A 300 -35.74 -50.92 -5.44
N GLY A 301 -34.47 -51.20 -5.16
CA GLY A 301 -33.70 -52.21 -5.89
C GLY A 301 -32.19 -52.05 -5.77
N ILE A 302 -31.46 -52.95 -6.44
CA ILE A 302 -29.99 -52.97 -6.48
C ILE A 302 -29.53 -52.44 -7.84
N TYR A 303 -28.61 -51.50 -7.83
CA TYR A 303 -28.05 -50.85 -9.01
C TYR A 303 -26.55 -51.12 -9.10
N THR A 304 -26.01 -51.31 -10.29
CA THR A 304 -24.57 -51.46 -10.54
C THR A 304 -23.89 -50.12 -10.79
N ASP A 305 -24.64 -49.13 -11.28
CA ASP A 305 -24.15 -47.78 -11.54
C ASP A 305 -24.53 -46.82 -10.41
N HIS A 306 -23.53 -46.09 -9.90
CA HIS A 306 -23.71 -45.07 -8.86
C HIS A 306 -24.71 -43.98 -9.28
N GLN A 307 -24.64 -43.52 -10.53
CA GLN A 307 -25.49 -42.44 -11.02
C GLN A 307 -26.95 -42.86 -11.10
N SER A 308 -27.21 -44.07 -11.60
CA SER A 308 -28.55 -44.66 -11.67
C SER A 308 -29.18 -44.78 -10.28
N ALA A 309 -28.38 -45.09 -9.25
CA ALA A 309 -28.82 -45.16 -7.86
C ALA A 309 -29.14 -43.76 -7.29
N ILE A 310 -28.28 -42.76 -7.54
CA ILE A 310 -28.53 -41.37 -7.14
C ILE A 310 -29.82 -40.83 -7.74
N ASP A 311 -30.07 -41.10 -9.03
CA ASP A 311 -31.27 -40.62 -9.72
C ASP A 311 -32.57 -41.17 -9.09
N GLN A 312 -32.50 -42.30 -8.38
CA GLN A 312 -33.65 -42.84 -7.64
C GLN A 312 -33.90 -42.14 -6.30
N VAL A 313 -32.85 -41.64 -5.65
CA VAL A 313 -32.94 -41.06 -4.30
C VAL A 313 -33.02 -39.53 -4.32
N HIS A 314 -32.56 -38.89 -5.40
CA HIS A 314 -32.50 -37.44 -5.52
C HIS A 314 -33.91 -36.82 -5.45
N GLY A 315 -34.16 -36.04 -4.38
CA GLY A 315 -35.43 -35.39 -4.10
C GLY A 315 -36.33 -36.10 -3.08
N TYR A 316 -35.87 -37.18 -2.44
CA TYR A 316 -36.55 -37.84 -1.32
C TYR A 316 -35.85 -37.47 -0.01
N SER A 317 -36.57 -36.85 0.94
CA SER A 317 -36.00 -36.38 2.22
C SER A 317 -35.52 -37.52 3.12
N ASN A 318 -36.11 -38.71 3.01
CA ASN A 318 -35.80 -39.90 3.82
C ASN A 318 -35.23 -41.06 2.99
N PHE A 319 -34.42 -40.76 1.97
CA PHE A 319 -33.83 -41.82 1.16
C PHE A 319 -32.89 -42.71 1.98
N ARG A 320 -32.97 -44.02 1.75
CA ARG A 320 -32.10 -45.03 2.38
C ARG A 320 -31.39 -45.79 1.28
N MET A 321 -30.08 -45.59 1.17
CA MET A 321 -29.23 -46.24 0.19
C MET A 321 -27.89 -46.65 0.81
N ARG A 322 -27.37 -47.83 0.45
CA ARG A 322 -26.06 -48.31 0.88
C ARG A 322 -25.34 -49.05 -0.25
N LYS A 323 -24.01 -48.93 -0.32
CA LYS A 323 -23.17 -49.65 -1.29
C LYS A 323 -22.54 -50.90 -0.68
N PHE A 324 -22.43 -51.94 -1.47
CA PHE A 324 -21.94 -53.26 -1.11
C PHE A 324 -20.97 -53.77 -2.17
N LEU A 325 -20.03 -54.61 -1.75
CA LEU A 325 -19.09 -55.28 -2.67
C LEU A 325 -19.70 -56.56 -3.26
N ASP A 326 -20.66 -57.15 -2.55
CA ASP A 326 -21.31 -58.41 -2.94
C ASP A 326 -22.84 -58.19 -3.09
N TYR A 327 -23.42 -58.81 -4.12
CA TYR A 327 -24.84 -58.74 -4.43
C TYR A 327 -25.69 -59.37 -3.33
N GLY A 328 -25.21 -60.44 -2.68
CA GLY A 328 -25.90 -61.10 -1.57
C GLY A 328 -26.12 -60.15 -0.40
N ASN A 329 -25.06 -59.45 0.03
CA ASN A 329 -25.14 -58.45 1.10
C ASN A 329 -26.08 -57.28 0.76
N ALA A 330 -26.15 -56.86 -0.51
CA ALA A 330 -27.07 -55.83 -0.97
C ALA A 330 -28.54 -56.29 -0.88
N LEU A 331 -28.81 -57.56 -1.13
CA LEU A 331 -30.15 -58.16 -1.07
C LEU A 331 -30.63 -58.34 0.37
N GLU A 332 -29.75 -58.79 1.28
CA GLU A 332 -30.06 -58.86 2.71
C GLU A 332 -30.43 -57.50 3.31
N TYR A 333 -29.73 -56.44 2.88
CA TYR A 333 -30.05 -55.08 3.28
C TYR A 333 -31.44 -54.64 2.82
N LEU A 334 -31.89 -55.03 1.63
CA LEU A 334 -33.27 -54.73 1.19
C LEU A 334 -34.28 -55.58 1.98
N ALA A 335 -33.96 -56.84 2.26
CA ALA A 335 -34.82 -57.74 3.02
C ALA A 335 -35.07 -57.22 4.46
N SER A 336 -34.05 -56.64 5.10
CA SER A 336 -34.19 -56.10 6.47
C SER A 336 -35.18 -54.94 6.57
N PHE A 337 -35.46 -54.23 5.48
CA PHE A 337 -36.47 -53.16 5.47
C PHE A 337 -37.84 -53.64 4.96
N SER A 338 -37.92 -54.75 4.24
CA SER A 338 -39.21 -55.33 3.82
C SER A 338 -39.94 -56.05 4.94
N GLU A 339 -39.24 -56.58 5.94
CA GLU A 339 -39.86 -57.23 7.10
C GLU A 339 -40.43 -56.22 8.13
N GLU A 340 -40.06 -54.93 8.04
CA GLU A 340 -40.63 -53.87 8.90
C GLU A 340 -42.00 -53.37 8.42
N GLU A 341 -42.46 -53.73 7.21
CA GLU A 341 -43.73 -53.21 6.64
C GLU A 341 -44.96 -54.15 6.80
N GLU A 342 -44.85 -55.31 7.45
CA GLU A 342 -46.00 -56.22 7.66
C GLU A 342 -46.69 -56.13 9.04
N ASP A 343 -46.24 -55.27 9.96
CA ASP A 343 -46.81 -55.20 11.31
C ASP A 343 -46.88 -53.76 11.86
N SER A 344 -47.89 -52.98 11.45
CA SER A 344 -48.55 -51.96 12.30
C SER A 344 -49.68 -51.23 11.57
N GLU A 345 -50.90 -51.73 11.79
CA GLU A 345 -52.12 -50.94 11.71
C GLU A 345 -52.11 -49.83 12.78
N GLU A 346 -52.70 -48.68 12.46
CA GLU A 346 -53.14 -47.59 13.36
C GLU A 346 -52.09 -46.91 14.28
N GLU A 347 -51.67 -45.69 13.93
CA GLU A 347 -52.07 -44.49 14.69
C GLU A 347 -51.66 -43.21 13.94
N SER A 348 -52.62 -42.31 13.77
CA SER A 348 -52.46 -40.98 13.19
C SER A 348 -51.78 -40.05 14.20
N GLU A 349 -50.57 -39.59 13.92
CA GLU A 349 -49.94 -38.45 14.61
C GLU A 349 -49.27 -37.48 13.62
N PRO A 350 -49.22 -36.18 13.97
CA PRO A 350 -49.22 -35.07 13.01
C PRO A 350 -47.83 -34.75 12.42
N GLU A 351 -47.85 -34.19 11.22
CA GLU A 351 -46.67 -33.80 10.44
C GLU A 351 -45.69 -32.89 11.22
N PRO A 352 -44.37 -33.02 11.01
CA PRO A 352 -43.39 -32.14 11.63
C PRO A 352 -43.51 -30.75 11.00
N GLU A 353 -43.89 -29.76 11.80
CA GLU A 353 -43.83 -28.35 11.41
C GLU A 353 -42.39 -28.01 11.02
N GLU A 354 -42.18 -27.66 9.75
CA GLU A 354 -40.87 -27.28 9.22
C GLU A 354 -40.32 -26.08 10.00
N ASP A 355 -39.01 -26.06 10.27
CA ASP A 355 -38.32 -24.96 10.97
C ASP A 355 -38.43 -23.65 10.15
N GLU A 356 -39.57 -22.96 10.24
CA GLU A 356 -39.82 -21.67 9.59
C GLU A 356 -39.01 -20.59 10.31
N TRP A 357 -38.11 -19.93 9.59
CA TRP A 357 -37.36 -18.79 10.10
C TRP A 357 -38.06 -17.48 9.77
N TYR A 358 -38.19 -16.60 10.76
CA TYR A 358 -38.74 -15.26 10.63
C TYR A 358 -37.61 -14.23 10.63
N TYR A 359 -37.54 -13.40 9.59
CA TYR A 359 -36.55 -12.34 9.42
C TYR A 359 -37.18 -10.99 9.79
N ALA A 360 -36.82 -10.45 10.94
CA ALA A 360 -37.28 -9.14 11.40
C ALA A 360 -36.38 -8.02 10.88
N VAL A 361 -36.94 -7.13 10.08
CA VAL A 361 -36.29 -5.90 9.60
C VAL A 361 -36.84 -4.73 10.40
N ALA A 362 -36.08 -4.27 11.39
CA ALA A 362 -36.45 -3.13 12.23
C ALA A 362 -36.10 -1.78 11.59
N ALA A 363 -35.03 -1.73 10.78
CA ALA A 363 -34.67 -0.56 10.00
C ALA A 363 -34.27 -0.99 8.59
N GLY A 364 -35.05 -0.56 7.59
CA GLY A 364 -34.89 -0.88 6.18
C GLY A 364 -35.87 -0.07 5.33
N ARG A 365 -35.94 -0.35 4.02
CA ARG A 365 -36.89 0.31 3.10
C ARG A 365 -38.34 0.10 3.51
N SER A 366 -38.67 -1.11 3.96
CA SER A 366 -39.95 -1.49 4.53
C SER A 366 -39.70 -2.27 5.82
N PRO A 367 -39.92 -1.68 7.00
CA PRO A 367 -39.83 -2.40 8.27
C PRO A 367 -40.94 -3.44 8.41
N GLY A 368 -40.61 -4.63 8.91
CA GLY A 368 -41.56 -5.73 9.05
C GLY A 368 -40.91 -7.10 9.26
N ILE A 369 -41.73 -8.13 9.43
CA ILE A 369 -41.31 -9.53 9.56
C ILE A 369 -41.51 -10.24 8.21
N TYR A 370 -40.47 -10.91 7.74
CA TYR A 370 -40.44 -11.61 6.46
C TYR A 370 -40.19 -13.10 6.68
N LYS A 371 -40.88 -13.96 5.93
CA LYS A 371 -40.62 -15.42 5.96
C LYS A 371 -39.46 -15.85 5.04
N ASN A 372 -39.21 -15.09 3.97
CA ASN A 372 -38.12 -15.35 3.04
C ASN A 372 -36.92 -14.44 3.32
N HIS A 373 -35.72 -15.03 3.31
CA HIS A 373 -34.47 -14.29 3.44
C HIS A 373 -34.26 -13.27 2.31
N GLU A 374 -34.59 -13.63 1.07
CA GLU A 374 -34.39 -12.79 -0.11
C GLU A 374 -35.23 -11.51 -0.03
N ASP A 375 -36.51 -11.64 0.33
CA ASP A 375 -37.44 -10.52 0.51
C ASP A 375 -36.95 -9.57 1.62
N ALA A 376 -36.47 -10.12 2.75
CA ALA A 376 -35.90 -9.35 3.85
C ALA A 376 -34.60 -8.64 3.42
N MET A 377 -33.76 -9.32 2.64
CA MET A 377 -32.48 -8.81 2.18
C MET A 377 -32.65 -7.66 1.19
N GLU A 378 -33.67 -7.71 0.32
CA GLU A 378 -34.01 -6.61 -0.58
C GLU A 378 -34.37 -5.31 0.18
N GLN A 379 -34.98 -5.43 1.37
CA GLN A 379 -35.33 -4.26 2.18
C GLN A 379 -34.12 -3.59 2.81
N VAL A 380 -33.07 -4.35 3.12
CA VAL A 380 -31.86 -3.84 3.78
C VAL A 380 -30.74 -3.51 2.80
N HIS A 381 -30.74 -4.13 1.62
CA HIS A 381 -29.69 -3.92 0.63
C HIS A 381 -29.66 -2.46 0.16
N CYS A 382 -28.48 -1.86 0.25
CA CYS A 382 -28.22 -0.43 0.02
C CYS A 382 -28.90 0.55 1.01
N TYR A 383 -29.43 0.10 2.15
CA TYR A 383 -29.94 0.99 3.21
C TYR A 383 -28.88 1.18 4.31
N SER A 384 -28.35 2.40 4.47
CA SER A 384 -27.30 2.65 5.48
C SER A 384 -27.89 2.67 6.88
N GLY A 385 -27.37 1.83 7.79
CA GLY A 385 -27.88 1.71 9.16
C GLY A 385 -29.04 0.72 9.31
N PHE A 386 -29.16 -0.23 8.38
CA PHE A 386 -30.16 -1.29 8.48
C PHE A 386 -29.99 -2.11 9.77
N ARG A 387 -31.11 -2.55 10.33
CA ARG A 387 -31.17 -3.43 11.50
C ARG A 387 -32.05 -4.62 11.17
N MET A 388 -31.44 -5.78 10.98
CA MET A 388 -32.13 -7.04 10.65
C MET A 388 -31.59 -8.19 11.48
N LYS A 389 -32.49 -9.04 11.97
CA LYS A 389 -32.16 -10.27 12.71
C LYS A 389 -33.17 -11.36 12.40
N LYS A 390 -32.72 -12.63 12.40
CA LYS A 390 -33.59 -13.80 12.19
C LYS A 390 -33.92 -14.48 13.52
N PHE A 391 -35.14 -14.99 13.61
CA PHE A 391 -35.73 -15.66 14.77
C PHE A 391 -36.45 -16.93 14.33
N GLN A 392 -36.58 -17.90 15.23
CA GLN A 392 -37.39 -19.11 14.98
C GLN A 392 -38.86 -18.90 15.37
N ASP A 393 -39.14 -17.83 16.12
CA ASP A 393 -40.45 -17.54 16.68
C ASP A 393 -40.91 -16.15 16.21
N TYR A 394 -42.18 -16.05 15.80
CA TYR A 394 -42.76 -14.81 15.27
C TYR A 394 -42.88 -13.72 16.34
N ASP A 395 -43.23 -14.09 17.58
CA ASP A 395 -43.40 -13.13 18.66
C ASP A 395 -42.04 -12.52 19.06
N GLN A 396 -40.99 -13.33 19.08
CA GLN A 396 -39.61 -12.84 19.28
C GLN A 396 -39.15 -11.88 18.17
N ALA A 397 -39.56 -12.14 16.92
CA ALA A 397 -39.28 -11.27 15.79
C ALA A 397 -39.99 -9.91 15.92
N GLN A 398 -41.21 -9.91 16.45
CA GLN A 398 -42.01 -8.71 16.68
C GLN A 398 -41.43 -7.83 17.80
N GLU A 399 -41.04 -8.43 18.93
CA GLU A 399 -40.40 -7.70 20.04
C GLU A 399 -39.12 -6.98 19.58
N TYR A 400 -38.36 -7.59 18.69
CA TYR A 400 -37.15 -6.98 18.13
C TYR A 400 -37.46 -5.73 17.29
N ILE A 401 -38.57 -5.70 16.57
CA ILE A 401 -39.01 -4.52 15.81
C ILE A 401 -39.47 -3.43 16.78
N ASP A 402 -40.34 -3.77 17.72
CA ASP A 402 -40.90 -2.82 18.69
C ASP A 402 -39.80 -2.15 19.53
N PHE A 403 -38.83 -2.93 20.03
CA PHE A 403 -37.69 -2.41 20.79
C PHE A 403 -36.86 -1.40 19.99
N ASN A 404 -36.66 -1.66 18.68
CA ASN A 404 -35.89 -0.79 17.82
C ASN A 404 -36.70 0.40 17.27
N GLN A 405 -38.03 0.31 17.26
CA GLN A 405 -38.92 1.38 16.81
C GLN A 405 -39.07 2.48 17.86
N VAL A 406 -39.05 2.11 19.16
CA VAL A 406 -39.05 3.07 20.29
C VAL A 406 -37.84 4.01 20.25
N TYR A 407 -36.71 3.57 19.71
CA TYR A 407 -35.50 4.40 19.55
C TYR A 407 -35.50 5.32 18.33
N SER A 408 -36.49 5.22 17.43
CA SER A 408 -36.58 6.05 16.22
C SER A 408 -37.74 7.05 16.23
N SER A 409 -38.54 7.12 17.31
CA SER A 409 -39.82 7.84 17.34
C SER A 409 -40.03 8.76 18.55
N SER A 410 -38.99 9.35 19.14
CA SER A 410 -39.19 10.34 20.21
C SER A 410 -38.51 11.69 19.91
N GLU A 411 -39.23 12.51 19.14
CA GLU A 411 -39.32 13.93 19.44
C GLU A 411 -40.34 14.13 20.58
N ASP A 412 -40.02 15.04 21.51
CA ASP A 412 -40.77 15.55 22.67
C ASP A 412 -40.82 14.73 23.98
N CYS A 413 -39.95 15.10 24.94
CA CYS A 413 -40.39 15.58 26.26
C CYS A 413 -39.22 16.18 27.09
N VAL A 414 -39.62 17.14 27.92
CA VAL A 414 -38.85 18.20 28.58
C VAL A 414 -38.29 17.77 29.94
N SER A 415 -37.26 18.52 30.38
CA SER A 415 -36.77 18.80 31.74
C SER A 415 -36.01 17.74 32.55
N ASP A 416 -34.83 18.21 33.00
CA ASP A 416 -34.17 18.00 34.28
C ASP A 416 -33.71 16.56 34.63
N GLU A 417 -32.41 16.31 34.64
CA GLU A 417 -31.54 16.61 35.78
C GLU A 417 -30.06 16.39 35.40
N GLU A 418 -29.19 17.15 36.07
CA GLU A 418 -27.73 17.08 35.98
C GLU A 418 -27.22 15.67 36.31
N THR A 419 -26.60 15.01 35.34
CA THR A 419 -25.60 13.99 35.62
C THR A 419 -24.35 14.22 34.78
N ASP A 420 -23.35 14.75 35.47
CA ASP A 420 -21.94 14.82 35.13
C ASP A 420 -21.42 13.45 34.66
N GLY A 421 -21.04 13.39 33.39
CA GLY A 421 -20.65 12.16 32.71
C GLY A 421 -20.38 12.44 31.24
N GLY A 422 -19.43 13.35 30.98
CA GLY A 422 -19.10 13.84 29.65
C GLY A 422 -18.71 12.73 28.68
N GLU A 423 -19.66 12.30 27.85
CA GLU A 423 -19.35 11.62 26.61
C GLU A 423 -18.76 12.67 25.65
N GLU A 424 -17.49 12.52 25.30
CA GLU A 424 -16.77 13.37 24.34
C GLU A 424 -17.41 13.27 22.96
N THR A 425 -18.51 13.99 22.75
CA THR A 425 -19.22 14.03 21.47
C THR A 425 -18.44 14.90 20.49
N TRP A 426 -18.02 14.31 19.37
CA TRP A 426 -17.33 15.05 18.32
C TRP A 426 -18.31 15.79 17.42
N TYR A 427 -18.02 17.07 17.15
CA TYR A 427 -18.75 17.91 16.21
C TYR A 427 -18.00 17.96 14.87
N TYR A 428 -18.68 17.66 13.78
CA TYR A 428 -18.15 17.63 12.42
C TYR A 428 -18.64 18.86 11.65
N ALA A 429 -17.73 19.81 11.43
CA ALA A 429 -18.00 21.01 10.64
C ALA A 429 -17.81 20.73 9.14
N VAL A 430 -18.84 20.97 8.33
CA VAL A 430 -18.78 20.91 6.87
C VAL A 430 -18.82 22.34 6.33
N ALA A 431 -17.66 22.85 5.90
CA ALA A 431 -17.52 24.18 5.33
C ALA A 431 -17.82 24.22 3.83
N VAL A 432 -17.56 23.12 3.11
CA VAL A 432 -17.89 22.97 1.68
C VAL A 432 -18.44 21.57 1.44
N GLY A 433 -19.70 21.49 1.00
CA GLY A 433 -20.41 20.26 0.70
C GLY A 433 -21.81 20.54 0.15
N ARG A 434 -22.65 19.49 0.03
CA ARG A 434 -24.06 19.61 -0.38
C ARG A 434 -24.88 20.48 0.58
N SER A 435 -24.64 20.33 1.88
CA SER A 435 -25.24 21.15 2.94
C SER A 435 -24.15 21.54 3.95
N THR A 436 -23.88 22.84 4.08
CA THR A 436 -22.89 23.39 5.02
C THR A 436 -23.48 23.52 6.42
N GLY A 437 -22.71 23.17 7.45
CA GLY A 437 -23.17 23.20 8.83
C GLY A 437 -22.36 22.29 9.75
N VAL A 438 -22.71 22.31 11.04
CA VAL A 438 -22.11 21.44 12.07
C VAL A 438 -23.01 20.23 12.30
N TYR A 439 -22.43 19.04 12.30
CA TYR A 439 -23.12 17.77 12.49
C TYR A 439 -22.54 17.04 13.70
N THR A 440 -23.38 16.40 14.50
CA THR A 440 -22.96 15.58 15.65
C THR A 440 -22.63 14.14 15.24
N ASN A 441 -23.13 13.69 14.08
CA ASN A 441 -22.89 12.35 13.55
C ASN A 441 -21.94 12.39 12.33
N TRP A 442 -20.90 11.56 12.36
CA TRP A 442 -19.93 11.46 11.27
C TRP A 442 -20.56 11.02 9.95
N GLN A 443 -21.50 10.07 9.99
CA GLN A 443 -22.08 9.50 8.77
C GLN A 443 -22.92 10.55 8.03
N THR A 444 -23.66 11.39 8.76
CA THR A 444 -24.43 12.50 8.17
C THR A 444 -23.51 13.54 7.56
N ALA A 445 -22.42 13.90 8.24
CA ALA A 445 -21.43 14.86 7.74
C ALA A 445 -20.74 14.33 6.46
N ARG A 446 -20.34 13.05 6.46
CA ARG A 446 -19.71 12.37 5.33
C ARG A 446 -20.61 12.36 4.10
N ASN A 447 -21.90 12.10 4.26
CA ASN A 447 -22.86 12.09 3.15
C ASN A 447 -22.99 13.47 2.46
N GLN A 448 -22.77 14.57 3.20
CA GLN A 448 -22.78 15.91 2.61
C GLN A 448 -21.56 16.20 1.74
N VAL A 449 -20.41 15.62 2.06
CA VAL A 449 -19.15 15.87 1.34
C VAL A 449 -18.82 14.82 0.29
N HIS A 450 -19.31 13.59 0.45
CA HIS A 450 -18.97 12.46 -0.41
C HIS A 450 -19.41 12.69 -1.85
N GLY A 451 -18.44 12.75 -2.76
CA GLY A 451 -18.66 13.04 -4.19
C GLY A 451 -18.87 14.52 -4.54
N TYR A 452 -18.72 15.44 -3.57
CA TYR A 452 -18.75 16.87 -3.83
C TYR A 452 -17.33 17.40 -4.08
N SER A 453 -17.11 18.06 -5.22
CA SER A 453 -15.78 18.58 -5.60
C SER A 453 -15.37 19.73 -4.69
N GLY A 454 -14.10 19.73 -4.25
CA GLY A 454 -13.57 20.75 -3.35
C GLY A 454 -14.12 20.70 -1.92
N ASN A 455 -14.66 19.56 -1.48
CA ASN A 455 -15.21 19.44 -0.13
C ASN A 455 -14.19 19.76 0.97
N ARG A 456 -14.71 20.29 2.08
CA ARG A 456 -13.94 20.70 3.26
C ARG A 456 -14.73 20.35 4.52
N MET A 457 -14.22 19.41 5.29
CA MET A 457 -14.81 18.96 6.55
C MET A 457 -13.73 18.77 7.63
N LYS A 458 -14.03 19.15 8.87
CA LYS A 458 -13.13 18.97 10.02
C LYS A 458 -13.94 18.64 11.28
N LYS A 459 -13.36 17.86 12.20
CA LYS A 459 -13.99 17.50 13.49
C LYS A 459 -13.39 18.31 14.64
N PHE A 460 -14.23 18.62 15.62
CA PHE A 460 -13.95 19.42 16.81
C PHE A 460 -14.56 18.76 18.05
N LEU A 461 -14.04 19.08 19.22
CA LEU A 461 -14.63 18.65 20.50
C LEU A 461 -15.71 19.61 20.99
N GLU A 462 -15.60 20.89 20.63
CA GLU A 462 -16.58 21.93 20.99
C GLU A 462 -17.39 22.36 19.78
N TYR A 463 -18.68 22.62 19.98
CA TYR A 463 -19.58 23.11 18.94
C TYR A 463 -19.16 24.47 18.40
N ASP A 464 -18.75 25.39 19.28
CA ASP A 464 -18.37 26.76 18.91
C ASP A 464 -17.14 26.77 17.97
N GLN A 465 -16.14 25.92 18.25
CA GLN A 465 -14.98 25.75 17.38
C GLN A 465 -15.36 25.23 15.98
N ALA A 466 -16.39 24.40 15.89
CA ALA A 466 -16.91 23.88 14.63
C ALA A 466 -17.62 24.97 13.81
N VAL A 467 -18.35 25.87 14.47
CA VAL A 467 -19.00 27.03 13.84
C VAL A 467 -17.96 28.03 13.34
N ASP A 468 -16.97 28.37 14.16
CA ASP A 468 -15.89 29.30 13.79
C ASP A 468 -15.15 28.85 12.53
N TYR A 469 -14.89 27.55 12.39
CA TYR A 469 -14.27 26.99 11.20
C TYR A 469 -15.08 27.26 9.93
N ILE A 470 -16.41 27.13 9.99
CA ILE A 470 -17.30 27.38 8.86
C ILE A 470 -17.35 28.88 8.53
N ASP A 471 -17.43 29.73 9.56
CA ASP A 471 -17.50 31.18 9.41
C ASP A 471 -16.21 31.77 8.84
N VAL A 472 -15.04 31.27 9.27
CA VAL A 472 -13.76 31.62 8.66
C VAL A 472 -13.79 31.23 7.19
N TYR A 473 -14.17 30.01 6.83
CA TYR A 473 -14.20 29.59 5.42
C TYR A 473 -15.15 30.45 4.55
N HIS A 474 -16.34 30.81 5.06
CA HIS A 474 -17.26 31.70 4.33
C HIS A 474 -16.75 33.15 4.20
N ARG A 475 -15.92 33.60 5.15
CA ARG A 475 -15.30 34.94 5.11
C ARG A 475 -14.19 35.02 4.06
N TRP A 476 -13.39 33.97 3.91
CA TRP A 476 -12.28 33.92 2.95
C TRP A 476 -12.76 33.60 1.52
N GLY A 477 -13.77 32.74 1.35
CA GLY A 477 -14.33 32.37 0.03
C GLY A 477 -15.10 33.47 -0.73
N LYS A 478 -15.25 34.67 -0.15
CA LYS A 478 -15.81 35.86 -0.84
C LYS A 478 -14.76 36.74 -1.51
N LYS A 479 -13.47 36.57 -1.20
CA LYS A 479 -12.40 37.41 -1.80
C LYS A 479 -11.96 36.96 -3.20
N ASP A 480 -12.15 35.69 -3.54
CA ASP A 480 -11.68 35.10 -4.81
C ASP A 480 -12.75 35.09 -5.92
N ARG A 481 -13.81 35.89 -5.77
CA ARG A 481 -14.83 36.14 -6.81
C ARG A 481 -14.98 37.63 -7.07
N CYS A 482 -13.92 38.26 -7.58
CA CYS A 482 -13.94 39.55 -8.27
C CYS A 482 -13.03 39.46 -9.49
#